data_AF-A0A8C6J492-F1
#
_entry.id   AF-A0A8C6J492-F1
#
_cell.length_a   1.000
_cell.length_b   1.000
_cell.length_c   1.000
_cell.angle_alpha   90.00
_cell.angle_beta   90.00
_cell.angle_gamma   90.00
#
_symmetry.space_group_name_H-M   'P 1'
#
loop_
_entity.id
_entity.type
_entity.pdbx_description
1 polymer ?
#
loop_
_entity_poly.entity_id
_entity_poly.type
_entity_poly.pdbx_seq_one_letter_code
_entity_poly.pdbx_strand_id
1 'polypeptide(L)'
;RNTHPPDLLFILLSPQLLTHLCLHLPSSTTENIAISINCSHHNLPRTDFIHWYRQFPGRGPEFLVSAVQGSKQLQDPKGRLSVAADRKYSLLKLQEVALSDSALYLCAGQDTLVQEAASAVQ
;
A
#
# COMPACT_ATOMS: atom_id res chain seq x y z
N ARG A 1 -4.14 -50.44 -10.73
CA ARG A 1 -4.86 -49.46 -11.58
C ARG A 1 -5.02 -48.19 -10.76
N ASN A 2 -4.16 -47.23 -11.08
CA ASN A 2 -4.14 -45.80 -10.76
C ASN A 2 -4.69 -45.32 -9.41
N THR A 3 -3.70 -44.86 -8.64
CA THR A 3 -3.60 -44.12 -7.38
C THR A 3 -4.42 -42.83 -7.30
N HIS A 4 -4.90 -42.56 -6.08
CA HIS A 4 -5.58 -41.35 -5.61
C HIS A 4 -4.55 -40.27 -5.16
N PRO A 5 -4.88 -38.95 -5.29
CA PRO A 5 -4.09 -37.77 -4.84
C PRO A 5 -4.23 -37.52 -3.30
N PRO A 6 -3.70 -36.45 -2.66
CA PRO A 6 -2.95 -35.24 -3.10
C PRO A 6 -1.56 -35.16 -2.38
N ASP A 7 -0.98 -33.99 -2.11
CA ASP A 7 0.19 -33.76 -1.21
C ASP A 7 1.61 -33.62 -1.81
N LEU A 8 1.76 -32.79 -2.86
CA LEU A 8 3.08 -32.33 -3.31
C LEU A 8 3.50 -30.94 -2.81
N LEU A 9 2.67 -30.22 -2.03
CA LEU A 9 3.03 -28.87 -1.55
C LEU A 9 3.63 -28.83 -0.13
N PHE A 10 3.74 -29.97 0.57
CA PHE A 10 4.22 -30.01 1.96
C PHE A 10 5.72 -30.36 2.12
N ILE A 11 6.46 -30.71 1.06
CA ILE A 11 7.87 -31.19 1.15
C ILE A 11 8.92 -30.10 0.87
N LEU A 12 8.64 -28.81 1.09
CA LEU A 12 9.68 -27.76 0.98
C LEU A 12 9.94 -26.99 2.28
N LEU A 13 9.48 -27.49 3.43
CA LEU A 13 9.82 -26.93 4.74
C LEU A 13 10.83 -27.83 5.45
N SER A 14 12.06 -27.85 4.93
CA SER A 14 13.20 -28.31 5.72
C SER A 14 13.49 -27.28 6.82
N PRO A 15 13.58 -27.68 8.11
CA PRO A 15 13.82 -26.75 9.22
C PRO A 15 15.18 -26.02 9.12
N GLN A 16 16.11 -26.54 8.30
CA GLN A 16 17.41 -25.92 8.05
C GLN A 16 17.32 -24.71 7.11
N LEU A 17 16.26 -24.60 6.29
CA LEU A 17 16.03 -23.44 5.42
C LEU A 17 15.32 -22.30 6.17
N LEU A 18 14.51 -22.62 7.20
CA LEU A 18 13.84 -21.63 8.06
C LEU A 18 14.84 -20.80 8.88
N THR A 19 15.87 -21.42 9.45
CA THR A 19 16.93 -20.70 10.17
C THR A 19 17.75 -19.79 9.26
N HIS A 20 17.95 -20.20 8.01
CA HIS A 20 18.65 -19.38 7.01
C HIS A 20 17.80 -18.23 6.48
N LEU A 21 16.47 -18.40 6.38
CA LEU A 21 15.55 -17.32 6.00
C LEU A 21 15.45 -16.24 7.09
N CYS A 22 15.46 -16.60 8.38
CA CYS A 22 15.40 -15.64 9.48
C CYS A 22 16.63 -14.72 9.57
N LEU A 23 17.83 -15.21 9.22
CA LEU A 23 19.05 -14.38 9.20
C LEU A 23 19.10 -13.43 7.98
N HIS A 24 18.21 -13.62 7.02
CA HIS A 24 18.13 -12.84 5.79
C HIS A 24 16.89 -11.95 5.70
N LEU A 25 15.98 -12.04 6.68
CA LEU A 25 15.05 -10.94 6.91
C LEU A 25 15.87 -9.80 7.50
N PRO A 26 15.91 -8.61 6.87
CA PRO A 26 16.48 -7.45 7.54
C PRO A 26 15.72 -7.29 8.85
N SER A 27 16.40 -7.54 9.96
CA SER A 27 15.92 -7.24 11.29
C SER A 27 15.71 -5.74 11.34
N SER A 28 14.48 -5.26 11.17
CA SER A 28 14.03 -3.89 11.46
C SER A 28 15.19 -2.88 11.36
N THR A 29 15.74 -2.69 10.16
CA THR A 29 16.62 -1.55 9.93
C THR A 29 15.73 -0.33 10.05
N THR A 30 15.72 0.26 11.24
CA THR A 30 15.23 1.61 11.55
C THR A 30 16.06 2.63 10.78
N GLU A 31 16.09 2.52 9.47
CA GLU A 31 16.16 3.68 8.62
C GLU A 31 14.73 4.17 8.50
N ASN A 32 14.50 5.48 8.59
CA ASN A 32 13.18 6.06 8.40
C ASN A 32 12.71 5.83 6.96
N ILE A 33 12.22 4.62 6.66
CA ILE A 33 11.78 4.22 5.33
C ILE A 33 10.57 5.09 5.01
N ALA A 34 10.70 5.88 3.94
CA ALA A 34 9.62 6.68 3.41
C ALA A 34 9.24 6.13 2.04
N ILE A 35 7.99 5.72 1.88
CA ILE A 35 7.46 5.27 0.59
C ILE A 35 6.64 6.39 -0.04
N SER A 36 6.60 6.42 -1.37
CA SER A 36 5.77 7.35 -2.13
C SER A 36 4.92 6.57 -3.12
N ILE A 37 3.61 6.71 -2.99
CA ILE A 37 2.62 5.99 -3.77
C ILE A 37 1.96 6.98 -4.72
N ASN A 38 1.98 6.70 -6.02
CA ASN A 38 1.41 7.58 -7.05
C ASN A 38 0.06 7.07 -7.51
N CYS A 39 -0.87 7.99 -7.78
CA CYS A 39 -2.17 7.71 -8.36
C CYS A 39 -2.45 8.71 -9.48
N SER A 40 -2.78 8.19 -10.65
CA SER A 40 -3.01 8.97 -11.87
C SER A 40 -4.50 9.21 -12.08
N HIS A 41 -4.87 10.45 -12.32
CA HIS A 41 -6.24 10.91 -12.44
C HIS A 41 -6.55 11.34 -13.87
N HIS A 42 -7.70 10.92 -14.39
CA HIS A 42 -8.21 11.36 -15.68
C HIS A 42 -9.49 12.16 -15.48
N ASN A 43 -9.58 13.32 -16.13
CA ASN A 43 -10.79 14.13 -16.23
C ASN A 43 -11.44 14.57 -14.90
N LEU A 44 -10.66 14.71 -13.81
CA LEU A 44 -11.22 15.19 -12.54
C LEU A 44 -11.65 16.67 -12.61
N PRO A 45 -12.92 17.01 -12.32
CA PRO A 45 -13.37 18.39 -12.18
C PRO A 45 -12.59 19.13 -11.10
N ARG A 46 -12.32 20.43 -11.30
CA ARG A 46 -11.45 21.26 -10.43
C ARG A 46 -11.91 21.38 -8.98
N THR A 47 -13.18 21.09 -8.70
CA THR A 47 -13.78 21.13 -7.36
C THR A 47 -13.66 19.80 -6.61
N ASP A 48 -13.35 18.71 -7.30
CA ASP A 48 -13.52 17.38 -6.72
C ASP A 48 -12.39 17.02 -5.78
N PHE A 49 -12.72 16.26 -4.75
CA PHE A 49 -11.73 15.75 -3.82
C PHE A 49 -11.10 14.47 -4.38
N ILE A 50 -9.79 14.38 -4.23
CA ILE A 50 -9.07 13.11 -4.36
C ILE A 50 -8.98 12.51 -2.96
N HIS A 51 -9.50 11.30 -2.82
CA HIS A 51 -9.52 10.55 -1.58
C HIS A 51 -8.48 9.44 -1.62
N TRP A 52 -7.85 9.20 -0.47
CA TRP A 52 -6.92 8.09 -0.26
C TRP A 52 -7.40 7.23 0.89
N TYR A 53 -7.23 5.93 0.71
CA TYR A 53 -7.64 4.89 1.63
C TYR A 53 -6.50 3.88 1.80
N ARG A 54 -6.51 3.17 2.93
CA ARG A 54 -5.74 1.94 3.14
C ARG A 54 -6.70 0.78 3.38
N GLN A 55 -6.34 -0.40 2.92
CA GLN A 55 -7.12 -1.61 3.16
C GLN A 55 -6.19 -2.72 3.65
N PHE A 56 -6.41 -3.15 4.89
CA PHE A 56 -5.75 -4.32 5.45
C PHE A 56 -6.39 -5.62 4.96
N PRO A 57 -5.63 -6.73 4.89
CA PRO A 57 -6.17 -8.03 4.52
C PRO A 57 -7.41 -8.39 5.37
N GLY A 58 -8.49 -8.80 4.71
CA GLY A 58 -9.75 -9.18 5.37
C GLY A 58 -10.57 -8.01 5.95
N ARG A 59 -10.17 -6.76 5.73
CA ARG A 59 -10.89 -5.56 6.19
C ARG A 59 -11.39 -4.71 5.01
N GLY A 60 -12.38 -3.85 5.27
CA GLY A 60 -12.82 -2.84 4.30
C GLY A 60 -11.83 -1.67 4.17
N PRO A 61 -11.96 -0.83 3.13
CA PRO A 61 -11.13 0.37 2.98
C PRO A 61 -11.35 1.37 4.13
N GLU A 62 -10.25 1.80 4.75
CA GLU A 62 -10.20 2.85 5.76
C GLU A 62 -9.76 4.16 5.12
N PHE A 63 -10.49 5.25 5.40
CA PHE A 63 -10.15 6.57 4.90
C PHE A 63 -8.88 7.11 5.60
N LEU A 64 -7.95 7.63 4.80
CA LEU A 64 -6.74 8.29 5.29
C LEU A 64 -6.82 9.81 5.20
N VAL A 65 -7.04 10.31 3.99
CA VAL A 65 -6.89 11.74 3.69
C VAL A 65 -7.58 12.10 2.38
N SER A 66 -7.97 13.37 2.24
CA SER A 66 -8.43 13.93 0.98
C SER A 66 -7.96 15.36 0.76
N ALA A 67 -7.79 15.73 -0.50
CA ALA A 67 -7.47 17.08 -0.93
C ALA A 67 -7.96 17.34 -2.36
N VAL A 68 -8.28 18.60 -2.67
CA VAL A 68 -8.60 19.05 -4.02
C VAL A 68 -7.32 19.39 -4.79
N GLN A 69 -6.39 20.09 -4.15
CA GLN A 69 -5.11 20.50 -4.71
C GLN A 69 -4.11 20.77 -3.58
N GLY A 70 -2.81 20.84 -3.89
CA GLY A 70 -1.78 21.22 -2.92
C GLY A 70 -1.40 20.05 -2.02
N SER A 71 -0.95 20.33 -0.79
CA SER A 71 -0.48 19.28 0.11
C SER A 71 -1.20 19.28 1.46
N LYS A 72 -1.44 18.08 2.00
CA LYS A 72 -2.10 17.87 3.29
C LYS A 72 -1.34 16.82 4.10
N GLN A 73 -1.08 17.11 5.37
CA GLN A 73 -0.39 16.18 6.26
C GLN A 73 -1.33 15.10 6.77
N LEU A 74 -0.77 13.91 7.03
CA LEU A 74 -1.41 12.79 7.68
C LEU A 74 -0.67 12.52 9.00
N GLN A 75 -1.42 12.22 10.06
CA GLN A 75 -0.87 11.92 11.38
C GLN A 75 -0.70 10.42 11.59
N ASP A 76 -1.67 9.62 11.14
CA ASP A 76 -1.68 8.16 11.24
C ASP A 76 -2.18 7.54 9.93
N PRO A 77 -1.31 6.85 9.16
CA PRO A 77 0.15 6.81 9.34
C PRO A 77 0.76 8.18 9.05
N LYS A 78 1.94 8.46 9.63
CA LYS A 78 2.63 9.75 9.44
C LYS A 78 2.97 9.94 7.98
N GLY A 79 2.53 11.06 7.39
CA GLY A 79 2.70 11.23 5.96
C GLY A 79 2.22 12.56 5.41
N ARG A 80 2.17 12.62 4.07
CA ARG A 80 1.68 13.77 3.32
C ARG A 80 1.05 13.32 2.01
N LEU A 81 -0.16 13.78 1.75
CA LEU A 81 -0.77 13.80 0.42
C LEU A 81 -0.30 15.06 -0.32
N SER A 82 0.09 14.91 -1.58
CA SER A 82 0.33 16.02 -2.51
C SER A 82 -0.45 15.80 -3.79
N VAL A 83 -1.23 16.78 -4.23
CA VAL A 83 -2.00 16.76 -5.47
C VAL A 83 -1.36 17.75 -6.45
N ALA A 84 -1.04 17.28 -7.65
CA ALA A 84 -0.44 18.09 -8.69
C ALA A 84 -1.31 19.31 -9.05
N ALA A 85 -0.69 20.41 -9.48
CA ALA A 85 -1.42 21.63 -9.82
C ALA A 85 -2.41 21.42 -10.99
N ASP A 86 -2.02 20.60 -11.96
CA ASP A 86 -2.86 20.18 -13.09
C ASP A 86 -3.83 19.04 -12.73
N ARG A 87 -3.74 18.52 -11.50
CA ARG A 87 -4.55 17.46 -10.92
C ARG A 87 -4.52 16.13 -11.69
N LYS A 88 -3.52 15.93 -12.55
CA LYS A 88 -3.35 14.67 -13.30
C LYS A 88 -2.83 13.53 -12.45
N TYR A 89 -2.25 13.84 -11.29
CA TYR A 89 -1.81 12.82 -10.35
C TYR A 89 -1.80 13.33 -8.91
N SER A 90 -1.77 12.39 -7.97
CA SER A 90 -1.55 12.64 -6.56
C SER A 90 -0.54 11.65 -5.98
N LEU A 91 0.28 12.13 -5.06
CA LEU A 91 1.32 11.38 -4.37
C LEU A 91 0.97 11.26 -2.88
N LEU A 92 0.86 10.04 -2.38
CA LEU A 92 0.80 9.74 -0.96
C LEU A 92 2.19 9.34 -0.48
N LYS A 93 2.84 10.22 0.29
CA LYS A 93 4.12 9.94 0.93
C LYS A 93 3.89 9.50 2.37
N LEU A 94 4.31 8.31 2.72
CA LEU A 94 4.33 7.84 4.11
C LEU A 94 5.75 7.91 4.65
N GLN A 95 5.89 8.14 5.94
CA GLN A 95 7.14 8.25 6.67
C GLN A 95 7.12 7.26 7.82
N GLU A 96 8.30 6.82 8.26
CA GLU A 96 8.42 5.90 9.39
C GLU A 96 7.62 4.60 9.16
N VAL A 97 7.63 4.13 7.91
CA VAL A 97 6.83 2.97 7.48
C VAL A 97 7.32 1.73 8.20
N ALA A 98 6.42 1.08 8.92
CA ALA A 98 6.64 -0.18 9.59
C ALA A 98 5.96 -1.34 8.85
N LEU A 99 6.33 -2.58 9.19
CA LEU A 99 5.66 -3.78 8.68
C LEU A 99 4.15 -3.78 9.01
N SER A 100 3.73 -3.08 10.06
CA SER A 100 2.31 -2.90 10.40
C SER A 100 1.55 -2.02 9.40
N ASP A 101 2.25 -1.22 8.59
CA ASP A 101 1.65 -0.36 7.57
C ASP A 101 1.45 -1.08 6.22
N SER A 102 1.80 -2.38 6.15
CA SER A 102 1.57 -3.24 5.00
C SER A 102 0.07 -3.39 4.73
N ALA A 103 -0.38 -2.69 3.71
CA ALA A 103 -1.76 -2.63 3.28
C ALA A 103 -1.85 -2.35 1.78
N LEU A 104 -3.03 -2.56 1.22
CA LEU A 104 -3.38 -2.07 -0.10
C LEU A 104 -3.73 -0.59 0.01
N TYR A 105 -3.03 0.27 -0.74
CA TYR A 105 -3.31 1.70 -0.77
C TYR A 105 -4.11 2.05 -2.01
N LEU A 106 -5.23 2.74 -1.78
CA LEU A 106 -6.27 2.95 -2.75
C LEU A 106 -6.53 4.45 -2.88
N CYS A 107 -6.69 4.94 -4.11
CA CYS A 107 -7.11 6.31 -4.38
C CYS A 107 -8.45 6.31 -5.14
N ALA A 108 -9.24 7.37 -4.92
CA ALA A 108 -10.51 7.55 -5.61
C ALA A 108 -10.79 9.03 -5.90
N GLY A 109 -11.38 9.30 -7.06
CA GLY A 109 -12.05 10.55 -7.41
C GLY A 109 -13.58 10.35 -7.49
N GLN A 110 -14.31 11.41 -7.87
CA GLN A 110 -15.78 11.39 -7.92
C GLN A 110 -16.33 10.54 -9.08
N ASP A 111 -15.66 10.58 -10.24
CA ASP A 111 -16.00 9.74 -11.41
C ASP A 111 -15.11 8.48 -11.42
N THR A 112 -15.61 7.45 -10.73
CA THR A 112 -15.34 6.02 -10.91
C THR A 112 -13.88 5.59 -11.16
N LEU A 113 -13.27 5.03 -10.12
CA LEU A 113 -12.53 3.75 -10.07
C LEU A 113 -11.58 3.85 -8.88
N VAL A 114 -11.78 2.96 -7.91
CA VAL A 114 -10.78 2.74 -6.87
C VAL A 114 -9.57 2.13 -7.57
N GLN A 115 -8.50 2.90 -7.68
CA GLN A 115 -7.26 2.42 -8.29
C GLN A 115 -6.36 1.87 -7.20
N GLU A 116 -5.84 0.67 -7.45
CA GLU A 116 -4.73 0.14 -6.66
C GLU A 116 -3.48 0.94 -6.96
N ALA A 117 -3.02 1.70 -5.97
CA ALA A 117 -1.90 2.60 -6.13
C ALA A 117 -0.58 1.94 -5.73
N ALA A 118 -0.60 1.01 -4.75
CA ALA A 118 0.48 0.07 -4.43
C ALA A 118 0.05 -0.95 -3.35
N SER A 119 0.81 -2.05 -3.27
CA SER A 119 0.85 -2.94 -2.10
C SER A 119 2.19 -2.75 -1.40
N ALA A 120 2.19 -2.34 -0.14
CA ALA A 120 3.39 -2.31 0.69
C ALA A 120 3.63 -3.72 1.25
N VAL A 121 4.15 -4.63 0.42
CA VAL A 121 4.62 -5.95 0.88
C VAL A 121 6.14 -5.91 0.90
N GLN A 122 6.72 -6.34 2.01
CA GLN A 122 8.13 -6.73 2.09
C GLN A 122 8.21 -8.09 2.76
#